data_AF-A0A1M5V5M2-F1
#
_entry.id   AF-A0A1M5V5M2-F1
#
_cell.length_a   1.000
_cell.length_b   1.000
_cell.length_c   1.000
_cell.angle_alpha   90.00
_cell.angle_beta   90.00
_cell.angle_gamma   90.00
#
_symmetry.space_group_name_H-M   'P 1'
#
loop_
_entity.id
_entity.type
_entity.pdbx_description
1 polymer ?
#
loop_
_entity_poly.entity_id
_entity_poly.type
_entity_poly.pdbx_seq_one_letter_code
_entity_poly.pdbx_strand_id
1 'polypeptide(L)'
;MITHKQLSLADIFSDCKEKFENNKSLFLSLLENTINLDDLVPASFINHFYASTGRPRKYMLYAMLRALILQRIFSIPTDSLLIIFLKHSQ
;
A
#
# COMPACT_ATOMS: atom_id res chain seq x y z
N MET A 1 14.26 34.28 -10.43
CA MET A 1 12.97 33.62 -10.74
C MET A 1 13.23 32.12 -10.70
N ILE A 2 12.71 31.39 -9.71
CA ILE A 2 12.95 29.95 -9.60
C ILE A 2 12.00 29.26 -10.59
N THR A 3 12.54 28.66 -11.63
CA THR A 3 11.78 27.84 -12.58
C THR A 3 11.39 26.54 -11.90
N HIS A 4 10.12 26.40 -11.51
CA HIS A 4 9.61 25.12 -11.03
C HIS A 4 9.51 24.17 -12.23
N LYS A 5 10.29 23.08 -12.21
CA LYS A 5 10.12 21.98 -13.16
C LYS A 5 8.75 21.34 -12.87
N GLN A 6 7.77 21.56 -13.74
CA GLN A 6 6.53 20.79 -13.70
C GLN A 6 6.90 19.32 -13.95
N LEU A 7 6.67 18.45 -12.98
CA LEU A 7 6.86 17.02 -13.19
C LEU A 7 5.73 16.50 -14.08
N SER A 8 6.10 15.76 -15.11
CA SER A 8 5.16 14.95 -15.86
C SER A 8 4.85 13.65 -15.10
N LEU A 9 3.75 12.99 -15.45
CA LEU A 9 3.46 11.66 -14.93
C LEU A 9 4.59 10.66 -15.24
N ALA A 10 5.27 10.83 -16.39
CA ALA A 10 6.41 10.00 -16.77
C ALA A 10 7.64 10.23 -15.88
N ASP A 11 7.90 11.48 -15.45
CA ASP A 11 8.95 11.78 -14.48
C ASP A 11 8.64 11.11 -13.12
N ILE A 12 7.39 11.21 -12.66
CA ILE A 12 6.94 10.60 -11.39
C ILE A 12 7.06 9.08 -11.46
N PHE A 13 6.62 8.48 -12.56
CA PHE A 13 6.71 7.03 -12.75
C PHE A 13 8.17 6.57 -12.77
N SER A 14 9.05 7.29 -13.48
CA SER A 14 10.49 6.98 -13.53
C SER A 14 11.14 7.04 -12.16
N ASP A 15 10.83 8.06 -11.35
CA ASP A 15 11.31 8.20 -9.97
C ASP A 15 10.79 7.06 -9.07
N CYS A 16 9.51 6.70 -9.19
CA CYS A 16 8.96 5.56 -8.45
C CYS A 16 9.62 4.24 -8.85
N LYS A 17 9.88 4.05 -10.15
CA LYS A 17 10.52 2.84 -10.68
C LYS A 17 11.97 2.71 -10.19
N GLU A 18 12.72 3.80 -10.23
CA GLU A 18 14.10 3.85 -9.72
C GLU A 18 14.16 3.47 -8.24
N LYS A 19 13.28 4.04 -7.41
CA LYS A 19 13.18 3.69 -5.99
C LYS A 19 12.77 2.24 -5.78
N PHE A 20 11.84 1.72 -6.58
CA PHE A 20 11.43 0.33 -6.50
C PHE A 20 12.58 -0.64 -6.78
N GLU A 21 13.41 -0.35 -7.79
CA GLU A 21 14.53 -1.22 -8.20
C GLU A 21 15.73 -1.08 -7.26
N ASN A 22 16.09 0.15 -6.87
CA ASN A 22 17.36 0.44 -6.19
C ASN A 22 17.23 0.69 -4.68
N ASN A 23 16.06 1.13 -4.19
CA ASN A 23 15.87 1.52 -2.80
C ASN A 23 14.49 1.13 -2.25
N LYS A 24 14.31 -0.16 -1.99
CA LYS A 24 13.06 -0.74 -1.51
C LYS A 24 12.54 -0.11 -0.22
N SER A 25 13.43 0.29 0.70
CA SER A 25 13.03 0.97 1.94
C SER A 25 12.39 2.32 1.64
N LEU A 26 13.03 3.14 0.79
CA LEU A 26 12.48 4.42 0.36
C LEU A 26 11.17 4.27 -0.41
N PHE A 27 11.05 3.22 -1.23
CA PHE A 27 9.80 2.89 -1.92
C PHE A 27 8.66 2.58 -0.95
N LEU A 28 8.91 1.79 0.11
CA LEU A 28 7.90 1.52 1.14
C LEU A 28 7.48 2.79 1.89
N SER A 29 8.42 3.66 2.26
CA SER A 29 8.09 4.96 2.86
C SER A 29 7.27 5.85 1.91
N LEU A 30 7.55 5.81 0.60
CA LEU A 30 6.77 6.53 -0.39
C LEU A 30 5.32 6.01 -0.43
N LEU A 31 5.11 4.69 -0.42
CA LEU A 31 3.76 4.11 -0.35
C LEU A 31 3.01 4.52 0.92
N GLU A 32 3.70 4.50 2.05
CA GLU A 32 3.12 4.89 3.34
C GLU A 32 2.65 6.35 3.36
N ASN A 33 3.45 7.25 2.78
CA ASN A 33 3.15 8.69 2.75
C ASN A 33 2.13 9.08 1.67
N THR A 34 1.98 8.29 0.61
CA THR A 34 1.11 8.63 -0.54
C THR A 34 -0.27 7.97 -0.47
N ILE A 35 -0.40 6.82 0.19
CA ILE A 35 -1.65 6.07 0.29
C ILE A 35 -2.28 6.31 1.65
N ASN A 36 -3.17 7.31 1.72
CA ASN A 36 -4.01 7.52 2.89
C ASN A 36 -5.29 6.66 2.79
N LEU A 37 -5.38 5.63 3.64
CA LEU A 37 -6.55 4.74 3.65
C LEU A 37 -7.82 5.39 4.19
N ASP A 38 -7.70 6.43 5.01
CA ASP A 38 -8.85 7.18 5.52
C ASP A 38 -9.57 7.92 4.37
N ASP A 39 -8.82 8.39 3.37
CA ASP A 39 -9.37 9.06 2.19
C ASP A 39 -9.97 8.06 1.18
N LEU A 40 -9.41 6.84 1.13
CA LEU A 40 -9.82 5.79 0.18
C LEU A 40 -11.03 4.98 0.64
N VAL A 41 -11.20 4.79 1.95
CA VAL A 41 -12.19 3.88 2.51
C VAL A 41 -13.34 4.67 3.14
N PRO A 42 -14.55 4.65 2.56
CA PRO A 42 -15.68 5.35 3.13
C PRO A 42 -16.03 4.87 4.54
N ALA A 43 -16.44 5.79 5.41
CA ALA A 43 -16.88 5.45 6.77
C ALA A 43 -18.01 4.40 6.79
N SER A 44 -18.90 4.40 5.79
CA SER A 44 -19.93 3.38 5.63
C SER A 44 -19.33 1.98 5.47
N PHE A 45 -18.26 1.83 4.70
CA PHE A 45 -17.56 0.57 4.52
C PHE A 45 -16.90 0.12 5.82
N ILE A 46 -16.26 1.04 6.55
CA ILE A 46 -15.66 0.76 7.86
C ILE A 46 -16.72 0.22 8.83
N ASN A 47 -17.86 0.90 8.93
CA ASN A 47 -18.96 0.49 9.81
C ASN A 47 -19.51 -0.89 9.44
N HIS A 48 -19.73 -1.16 8.15
CA HIS A 48 -20.17 -2.48 7.70
C HIS A 48 -19.12 -3.55 7.96
N PHE A 49 -17.84 -3.25 7.71
CA PHE A 49 -16.76 -4.18 7.96
C PHE A 49 -16.73 -4.56 9.44
N TYR A 50 -16.90 -3.59 10.34
CA TYR A 50 -16.86 -3.79 11.79
C TYR A 50 -18.18 -4.26 12.43
N ALA A 51 -19.29 -4.28 11.69
CA ALA A 51 -20.58 -4.77 12.17
C ALA A 51 -20.49 -6.19 12.76
N SER A 52 -21.33 -6.47 13.76
CA SER A 52 -21.41 -7.79 14.38
C SER A 52 -22.09 -8.77 13.42
N THR A 53 -21.29 -9.66 12.83
CA THR A 53 -21.76 -10.69 11.88
C THR A 53 -21.82 -12.09 12.49
N GLY A 54 -21.68 -12.20 13.82
CA GLY A 54 -21.67 -13.47 14.54
C GLY A 54 -20.41 -14.32 14.33
N ARG A 55 -19.41 -13.83 13.60
CA ARG A 55 -18.10 -14.49 13.42
C ARG A 55 -16.97 -13.62 13.97
N PRO A 56 -16.01 -14.21 14.72
CA PRO A 56 -14.87 -13.45 15.21
C PRO A 56 -13.99 -13.00 14.06
N ARG A 57 -13.63 -11.72 14.05
CA ARG A 57 -12.78 -11.12 13.02
C ARG A 57 -11.32 -11.23 13.44
N LYS A 58 -10.50 -11.90 12.64
CA LYS A 58 -9.08 -12.14 12.93
C LYS A 58 -8.14 -10.99 12.54
N TYR A 59 -8.49 -10.23 11.51
CA TYR A 59 -7.64 -9.21 10.91
C TYR A 59 -8.30 -7.84 10.94
N MET A 60 -7.50 -6.79 11.16
CA MET A 60 -7.95 -5.40 11.09
C MET A 60 -8.10 -4.95 9.64
N LEU A 61 -9.08 -4.08 9.36
CA LEU A 61 -9.40 -3.64 8.00
C LEU A 61 -8.19 -3.05 7.29
N TYR A 62 -7.54 -2.06 7.90
CA TYR A 62 -6.43 -1.34 7.26
C TYR A 62 -5.18 -2.20 7.12
N ALA A 63 -4.90 -3.10 8.06
CA ALA A 63 -3.82 -4.06 7.91
C ALA A 63 -4.05 -4.99 6.69
N MET A 64 -5.28 -5.46 6.53
CA MET A 64 -5.68 -6.30 5.38
C MET A 64 -5.55 -5.52 4.07
N LEU A 65 -6.07 -4.29 4.00
CA LEU A 65 -5.98 -3.46 2.80
C LEU A 65 -4.54 -3.12 2.42
N ARG A 66 -3.69 -2.75 3.38
CA ARG A 66 -2.26 -2.51 3.14
C ARG A 66 -1.58 -3.75 2.57
N ALA A 67 -1.86 -4.92 3.14
CA ALA A 67 -1.31 -6.20 2.66
C ALA A 67 -1.75 -6.48 1.20
N LEU A 68 -3.03 -6.29 0.88
CA LEU A 68 -3.54 -6.48 -0.48
C LEU A 68 -2.95 -5.49 -1.49
N ILE A 69 -2.77 -4.23 -1.11
CA ILE A 69 -2.13 -3.21 -1.96
C ILE A 69 -0.68 -3.60 -2.24
N LEU A 70 0.08 -3.96 -1.19
CA LEU A 70 1.46 -4.43 -1.35
C LEU A 70 1.52 -5.67 -2.25
N GLN A 71 0.62 -6.64 -2.05
CA GLN A 71 0.53 -7.82 -2.89
C GLN A 71 0.36 -7.47 -4.37
N ARG A 72 -0.48 -6.48 -4.70
CA ARG A 72 -0.71 -6.05 -6.08
C ARG A 72 0.49 -5.31 -6.66
N ILE A 73 1.10 -4.41 -5.89
CA ILE A 73 2.26 -3.63 -6.33
C ILE A 73 3.45 -4.54 -6.62
N PHE A 74 3.74 -5.49 -5.73
CA PHE A 74 4.83 -6.46 -5.91
C PHE A 74 4.46 -7.63 -6.83
N SER A 75 3.25 -7.63 -7.40
CA SER A 75 2.74 -8.72 -8.24
C SER A 75 2.86 -10.10 -7.57
N ILE A 76 2.66 -10.16 -6.26
CA ILE A 76 2.74 -11.39 -5.47
C ILE A 76 1.45 -12.20 -5.72
N PRO A 77 1.53 -13.41 -6.30
CA PRO A 77 0.35 -14.13 -6.78
C PRO A 77 -0.51 -14.71 -5.65
N THR A 78 0.06 -14.99 -4.49
CA THR A 78 -0.64 -15.69 -3.40
C THR A 78 -0.36 -15.08 -2.03
N ASP A 79 -1.35 -15.17 -1.15
CA ASP A 79 -1.28 -14.64 0.22
C ASP A 79 -0.22 -15.38 1.05
N SER A 80 -0.02 -16.67 0.79
CA SER A 80 1.06 -17.46 1.40
C SER A 80 2.43 -16.88 1.07
N LEU A 81 2.67 -16.49 -0.19
CA LEU A 81 3.93 -15.89 -0.59
C LEU A 81 4.09 -14.48 -0.01
N LEU A 82 3.00 -13.72 0.09
CA LEU A 82 3.00 -12.43 0.78
C LEU A 82 3.39 -12.57 2.26
N ILE A 83 2.83 -13.56 2.96
CA ILE A 83 3.15 -13.83 4.37
C ILE A 83 4.64 -14.20 4.51
N ILE A 84 5.17 -15.04 3.63
CA ILE A 84 6.60 -15.40 3.62
C ILE A 84 7.45 -14.15 3.38
N PHE A 85 7.09 -13.34 2.38
CA PHE A 85 7.78 -12.08 2.09
C PHE A 85 7.82 -11.15 3.31
N LEU A 86 6.68 -10.91 3.95
CA LEU A 86 6.60 -10.04 5.14
C LEU A 86 7.40 -10.58 6.32
N LYS A 87 7.45 -11.91 6.51
CA LYS A 87 8.25 -12.54 7.57
C LYS A 87 9.75 -12.41 7.36
N HIS A 88 10.21 -12.42 6.11
CA HIS A 88 11.63 -12.36 5.77
C HIS A 88 12.13 -10.95 5.40
N SER A 89 11.27 -9.94 5.49
CA SER A 89 11.61 -8.55 5.22
C SER A 89 12.07 -7.76 6.47
N GLN A 90 12.25 -8.45 7.61
CA GLN A 90 12.96 -7.92 8.79
C GLN A 90 14.47 -7.91 8.54
#